data_AF-A0A7C7GCP6-F1
#
_entry.id   AF-A0A7C7GCP6-F1
#
_cell.length_a   1.000
_cell.length_b   1.000
_cell.length_c   1.000
_cell.angle_alpha   90.00
_cell.angle_beta   90.00
_cell.angle_gamma   90.00
#
_symmetry.space_group_name_H-M   'P 1'
#
loop_
_entity.id
_entity.type
_entity.pdbx_description
1 polymer ?
#
loop_
_entity_poly.entity_id
_entity_poly.type
_entity_poly.pdbx_seq_one_letter_code
_entity_poly.pdbx_strand_id
1 'polypeptide(L)'
;MERRNFVIGLLFVFIFTFNITSASVVIITANSTPVEGFVPSLATAVTGDTIKWVNGNGQHTTASTSIPPGAASWNSPTIGGSGFTYVVAVPGTYNYTCHPSGGGHMDASIVVSDPAPVAVINIPNDFPTIQQGINASNVGDTVLVSPGTYFENINFTGKNIVVASLYLTTGDKSYIDQTIINGRDSSSVVTFTNGEGAAALISGFTIRNGYGASWLDGNGGGICCINASPTIDHNLIDSNMVSFADGGGIYCENSSSIITNNNIVFNGGGYVIIGSGIACNGGAPYIAYNTITGSWGDSPNGIDLFNSSATVINNTIVFNEGSGIFIRDTSDVSVSNTIIWGNNFQSINILDPIVSNVIVTFSDVEGGYIGTGNIDLSPVFTDSLNNDFSLQSISPCIDVADPGSPFDPDGTRSDMGALFFEQNVGINNDDVTNGKNNIKIFPNPFSAYTSLEFENNNGEKHTLLIYNSMGQMVRAVDNIKDGQITINRESLTKGIYFLHLMNKSEIAGIGTVIVE
;
A
#
# COMPACT_ATOMS: atom_id res chain seq x y z
N MET A 1 -33.63 9.57 3.40
CA MET A 1 -33.94 9.59 4.85
C MET A 1 -34.18 8.15 5.25
N GLU A 2 -33.40 7.46 6.05
CA GLU A 2 -32.32 7.83 6.98
C GLU A 2 -31.24 6.73 6.99
N ARG A 3 -30.04 7.14 7.41
CA ARG A 3 -28.78 6.38 7.47
C ARG A 3 -28.86 5.20 8.45
N ARG A 4 -28.40 4.01 8.04
CA ARG A 4 -28.01 2.92 8.96
C ARG A 4 -26.49 2.86 9.01
N ASN A 5 -25.96 3.19 10.18
CA ASN A 5 -24.54 3.04 10.54
C ASN A 5 -24.23 1.55 10.74
N PHE A 6 -23.22 1.04 10.04
CA PHE A 6 -22.54 -0.21 10.36
C PHE A 6 -21.27 0.13 11.15
N VAL A 7 -21.08 -0.52 12.29
CA VAL A 7 -19.86 -0.42 13.10
C VAL A 7 -18.93 -1.53 12.64
N ILE A 8 -17.83 -1.15 11.99
CA ILE A 8 -16.74 -2.04 11.54
C ILE A 8 -15.68 -2.08 12.65
N GLY A 9 -15.22 -3.28 13.00
CA GLY A 9 -14.12 -3.51 13.93
C GLY A 9 -12.81 -2.96 13.37
N LEU A 10 -12.04 -2.29 14.23
CA LEU A 10 -10.74 -1.73 13.91
C LEU A 10 -9.75 -2.85 13.53
N LEU A 11 -9.54 -3.03 12.24
CA LEU A 11 -8.24 -3.43 11.72
C LEU A 11 -7.37 -2.16 11.76
N PHE A 12 -6.22 -2.20 12.44
CA PHE A 12 -5.25 -1.11 12.41
C PHE A 12 -4.58 -1.07 11.03
N VAL A 13 -5.32 -0.59 10.04
CA VAL A 13 -4.71 -0.05 8.84
C VAL A 13 -4.14 1.30 9.28
N PHE A 14 -2.82 1.44 9.27
CA PHE A 14 -2.19 2.76 9.20
C PHE A 14 -2.46 3.36 7.81
N ILE A 15 -3.73 3.51 7.43
CA ILE A 15 -4.11 4.56 6.51
C ILE A 15 -4.12 5.80 7.38
N PHE A 16 -3.00 6.51 7.38
CA PHE A 16 -3.17 7.94 7.41
C PHE A 16 -4.08 8.28 6.22
N THR A 17 -5.38 8.53 6.47
CA THR A 17 -6.18 9.39 5.60
C THR A 17 -5.66 10.79 5.87
N PHE A 18 -4.44 11.00 5.44
CA PHE A 18 -3.85 12.27 5.34
C PHE A 18 -4.55 12.86 4.12
N ASN A 19 -5.52 13.75 4.37
CA ASN A 19 -5.65 14.93 3.51
C ASN A 19 -4.33 15.71 3.65
N ILE A 20 -3.22 15.15 3.17
CA ILE A 20 -2.00 15.90 2.94
C ILE A 20 -1.98 16.10 1.44
N THR A 21 -2.44 17.25 0.98
CA THR A 21 -1.69 17.93 -0.08
C THR A 21 -0.26 18.00 0.45
N SER A 22 0.66 17.15 -0.04
CA SER A 22 2.02 16.98 0.51
C SER A 22 2.56 18.34 0.92
N ALA A 23 2.66 18.61 2.24
CA ALA A 23 3.13 19.89 2.73
C ALA A 23 4.51 20.13 2.12
N SER A 24 4.58 21.06 1.17
CA SER A 24 5.78 21.32 0.41
C SER A 24 6.66 22.29 1.19
N VAL A 25 7.96 22.27 0.90
CA VAL A 25 8.89 23.24 1.47
C VAL A 25 9.15 24.33 0.44
N VAL A 26 8.64 25.54 0.69
CA VAL A 26 8.94 26.71 -0.13
C VAL A 26 10.21 27.38 0.39
N ILE A 27 11.28 27.33 -0.40
CA ILE A 27 12.58 27.90 -0.02
C ILE A 27 12.66 29.36 -0.44
N ILE A 28 13.03 30.22 0.51
CA ILE A 28 13.29 31.65 0.28
C ILE A 28 14.70 31.99 0.75
N THR A 29 15.52 32.54 -0.14
CA THR A 29 16.91 32.90 0.15
C THR A 29 17.03 34.37 0.51
N ALA A 30 17.67 34.70 1.63
CA ALA A 30 17.98 36.08 2.01
C ALA A 30 19.36 36.52 1.45
N ASN A 31 19.38 37.51 0.55
CA ASN A 31 20.58 38.04 -0.11
C ASN A 31 20.85 39.52 0.26
N SER A 32 22.13 39.92 0.24
CA SER A 32 22.58 41.23 0.71
C SER A 32 22.84 42.27 -0.40
N THR A 33 22.43 42.04 -1.66
CA THR A 33 22.64 43.01 -2.75
C THR A 33 21.43 43.95 -2.91
N PRO A 34 21.62 45.22 -3.37
CA PRO A 34 20.58 46.27 -3.35
C PRO A 34 19.33 45.99 -4.20
N VAL A 35 19.31 44.89 -4.96
CA VAL A 35 18.26 44.53 -5.92
C VAL A 35 17.56 43.22 -5.54
N GLU A 36 18.17 42.36 -4.71
CA GLU A 36 17.69 40.95 -4.59
C GLU A 36 16.96 40.61 -3.29
N GLY A 37 17.20 41.27 -2.16
CA GLY A 37 16.41 41.07 -0.93
C GLY A 37 16.13 39.60 -0.57
N PHE A 38 14.87 39.28 -0.25
CA PHE A 38 14.40 37.89 -0.23
C PHE A 38 14.12 37.42 -1.67
N VAL A 39 14.62 36.24 -2.03
CA VAL A 39 14.42 35.61 -3.34
C VAL A 39 13.68 34.28 -3.16
N PRO A 40 12.46 34.11 -3.70
CA PRO A 40 11.66 35.15 -4.35
C PRO A 40 11.11 36.18 -3.33
N SER A 41 10.91 37.43 -3.78
CA SER A 41 10.31 38.50 -2.95
C SER A 41 8.79 38.40 -2.83
N LEU A 42 8.19 37.63 -3.75
CA LEU A 42 6.81 37.15 -3.66
C LEU A 42 6.82 35.64 -3.85
N ALA A 43 6.57 34.91 -2.76
CA ALA A 43 6.40 33.47 -2.79
C ALA A 43 4.91 33.10 -2.82
N THR A 44 4.58 31.96 -3.40
CA THR A 44 3.25 31.35 -3.32
C THR A 44 3.34 30.06 -2.54
N ALA A 45 2.35 29.79 -1.69
CA ALA A 45 2.25 28.58 -0.89
C ALA A 45 0.78 28.16 -0.73
N VAL A 46 0.56 26.95 -0.26
CA VAL A 46 -0.75 26.40 0.08
C VAL A 46 -0.81 26.20 1.60
N THR A 47 -2.01 26.34 2.17
CA THR A 47 -2.22 26.09 3.60
C THR A 47 -1.72 24.69 3.98
N GLY A 48 -0.80 24.61 4.95
CA GLY A 48 -0.09 23.40 5.36
C GLY A 48 1.39 23.36 4.94
N ASP A 49 1.80 24.15 3.95
CA ASP A 49 3.20 24.22 3.50
C ASP A 49 4.14 24.78 4.59
N THR A 50 5.41 24.40 4.49
CA THR A 50 6.48 24.98 5.29
C THR A 50 7.28 25.98 4.48
N ILE A 51 7.29 27.24 4.91
CA ILE A 51 8.22 28.24 4.38
C ILE A 51 9.55 28.06 5.08
N LYS A 52 10.62 27.85 4.31
CA LYS A 52 12.00 27.75 4.82
C LYS A 52 12.84 28.91 4.30
N TRP A 53 13.22 29.82 5.19
CA TRP A 53 14.21 30.83 4.87
C TRP A 53 15.62 30.27 5.05
N VAL A 54 16.46 30.45 4.04
CA VAL A 54 17.89 30.10 4.07
C VAL A 54 18.73 31.36 3.95
N ASN A 55 19.84 31.39 4.68
CA ASN A 55 20.75 32.53 4.63
C ASN A 55 21.68 32.39 3.42
N GLY A 56 21.56 33.31 2.45
CA GLY A 56 22.42 33.36 1.28
C GLY A 56 23.77 34.00 1.61
N ASN A 57 23.75 35.32 1.88
CA ASN A 57 24.94 36.09 2.26
C ASN A 57 24.58 37.15 3.29
N GLY A 58 25.39 37.29 4.35
CA GLY A 58 25.17 38.29 5.41
C GLY A 58 24.48 37.73 6.66
N GLN A 59 24.00 38.61 7.53
CA GLN A 59 23.26 38.26 8.75
C GLN A 59 21.83 38.79 8.61
N HIS A 60 20.88 37.86 8.49
CA HIS A 60 19.48 38.17 8.22
C HIS A 60 18.53 37.56 9.27
N THR A 61 17.40 38.21 9.46
CA THR A 61 16.25 37.75 10.25
C THR A 61 14.99 37.82 9.39
N THR A 62 13.89 37.24 9.85
CA THR A 62 12.57 37.41 9.24
C THR A 62 11.53 37.59 10.34
N ALA A 63 10.72 38.64 10.22
CA ALA A 63 9.62 38.90 11.13
C ALA A 63 8.37 39.27 10.34
N SER A 64 7.24 38.68 10.70
CA SER A 64 5.96 39.00 10.10
C SER A 64 5.54 40.44 10.43
N THR A 65 5.12 41.20 9.43
CA THR A 65 4.61 42.57 9.57
C THR A 65 3.09 42.63 9.47
N SER A 66 2.50 41.80 8.59
CA SER A 66 1.06 41.64 8.43
C SER A 66 0.76 40.18 8.13
N ILE A 67 -0.25 39.63 8.78
CA ILE A 67 -0.67 38.24 8.63
C ILE A 67 -2.20 38.13 8.51
N PRO A 68 -2.74 37.07 7.89
CA PRO A 68 -4.17 36.82 7.87
C PRO A 68 -4.76 36.64 9.29
N PRO A 69 -6.03 37.03 9.52
CA PRO A 69 -6.70 36.78 10.80
C PRO A 69 -6.68 35.29 11.18
N GLY A 70 -6.24 34.98 12.41
CA GLY A 70 -6.14 33.60 12.90
C GLY A 70 -4.78 32.93 12.63
N ALA A 71 -3.91 33.54 11.83
CA ALA A 71 -2.54 33.07 11.65
C ALA A 71 -1.64 33.46 12.84
N ALA A 72 -0.59 32.67 13.09
CA ALA A 72 0.41 32.98 14.11
C ALA A 72 1.49 33.92 13.56
N SER A 73 1.83 35.00 14.24
CA SER A 73 3.00 35.83 13.86
C SER A 73 4.31 35.08 14.12
N TRP A 74 5.37 35.42 13.38
CA TRP A 74 6.73 34.93 13.68
C TRP A 74 7.73 36.08 13.80
N ASN A 75 8.82 35.80 14.52
CA ASN A 75 10.00 36.64 14.58
C ASN A 75 11.20 35.71 14.77
N SER A 76 12.02 35.56 13.73
CA SER A 76 13.12 34.61 13.73
C SER A 76 14.33 35.18 14.50
N PRO A 77 15.15 34.31 15.12
CA PRO A 77 16.54 34.67 15.38
C PRO A 77 17.30 34.87 14.05
N THR A 78 18.58 35.23 14.10
CA THR A 78 19.44 35.23 12.90
C THR A 78 19.33 33.89 12.19
N ILE A 79 19.04 33.92 10.88
CA ILE A 79 18.89 32.74 10.05
C ILE A 79 20.25 32.03 10.00
N GLY A 80 20.34 30.89 10.69
CA GLY A 80 21.54 30.06 10.76
C GLY A 80 21.68 29.11 9.57
N GLY A 81 22.72 28.25 9.59
CA GLY A 81 23.01 27.30 8.50
C GLY A 81 21.90 26.27 8.23
N SER A 82 21.04 25.98 9.21
CA SER A 82 19.87 25.11 9.05
C SER A 82 18.66 25.82 8.42
N GLY A 83 18.69 27.15 8.32
CA GLY A 83 17.54 27.99 7.97
C GLY A 83 16.56 28.21 9.13
N PHE A 84 15.52 29.00 8.88
CA PHE A 84 14.37 29.21 9.76
C PHE A 84 13.11 28.71 9.04
N THR A 85 12.17 28.11 9.77
CA THR A 85 10.95 27.53 9.18
C THR A 85 9.68 28.08 9.83
N TYR A 86 8.61 28.15 9.03
CA TYR A 86 7.28 28.53 9.48
C TYR A 86 6.23 27.78 8.67
N VAL A 87 5.24 27.19 9.34
CA VAL A 87 4.12 26.49 8.68
C VAL A 87 2.97 27.47 8.46
N VAL A 88 2.55 27.65 7.22
CA VAL A 88 1.43 28.55 6.87
C VAL A 88 0.09 27.84 7.07
N ALA A 89 -0.61 28.14 8.16
CA ALA A 89 -1.84 27.42 8.53
C ALA A 89 -3.16 28.11 8.14
N VAL A 90 -3.09 29.32 7.56
CA VAL A 90 -4.28 30.10 7.19
C VAL A 90 -4.07 30.74 5.80
N PRO A 91 -5.06 30.69 4.90
CA PRO A 91 -4.99 31.37 3.61
C PRO A 91 -4.93 32.90 3.77
N GLY A 92 -4.27 33.55 2.83
CA GLY A 92 -4.14 35.00 2.74
C GLY A 92 -2.69 35.44 2.53
N THR A 93 -2.47 36.76 2.59
CA THR A 93 -1.16 37.34 2.35
C THR A 93 -0.42 37.57 3.65
N TYR A 94 0.80 37.04 3.74
CA TYR A 94 1.74 37.26 4.82
C TYR A 94 2.84 38.21 4.33
N ASN A 95 2.90 39.41 4.87
CA ASN A 95 4.01 40.32 4.64
C ASN A 95 5.01 40.16 5.77
N TYR A 96 6.30 40.22 5.42
CA TYR A 96 7.37 40.06 6.37
C TYR A 96 8.58 40.87 5.96
N THR A 97 9.47 41.12 6.93
CA THR A 97 10.64 41.95 6.73
C THR A 97 11.87 41.39 7.43
N CYS A 98 13.05 41.73 6.92
CA CYS A 98 14.32 41.58 7.60
C CYS A 98 14.77 42.93 8.17
N HIS A 99 15.15 42.96 9.45
CA HIS A 99 15.76 44.13 10.09
C HIS A 99 17.26 43.87 10.37
N PRO A 100 18.17 44.05 9.38
CA PRO A 100 19.60 43.99 9.63
C PRO A 100 20.07 45.14 10.54
N SER A 101 21.11 44.88 11.34
CA SER A 101 21.70 45.81 12.32
C SER A 101 22.42 47.04 11.72
N GLY A 102 22.09 47.44 10.48
CA GLY A 102 22.70 48.53 9.73
C GLY A 102 21.71 49.50 9.05
N GLY A 103 20.41 49.41 9.35
CA GLY A 103 19.41 50.41 8.92
C GLY A 103 18.76 50.19 7.54
N GLY A 104 19.05 49.08 6.86
CA GLY A 104 18.27 48.62 5.69
C GLY A 104 17.03 47.82 6.13
N HIS A 105 16.04 47.68 5.26
CA HIS A 105 14.92 46.73 5.42
C HIS A 105 14.75 45.96 4.11
N MET A 106 14.41 44.68 4.21
CA MET A 106 14.07 43.84 3.05
C MET A 106 12.66 43.32 3.27
N ASP A 107 11.72 43.76 2.45
CA ASP A 107 10.33 43.35 2.55
C ASP A 107 10.00 42.30 1.49
N ALA A 108 9.16 41.35 1.86
CA ALA A 108 8.66 40.35 0.96
C ALA A 108 7.29 39.85 1.42
N SER A 109 6.63 39.11 0.54
CA SER A 109 5.29 38.58 0.77
C SER A 109 5.22 37.10 0.44
N ILE A 110 4.39 36.38 1.17
CA ILE A 110 3.92 35.04 0.81
C ILE A 110 2.42 35.16 0.60
N VAL A 111 1.93 34.69 -0.56
CA VAL A 111 0.50 34.53 -0.82
C VAL A 111 0.16 33.06 -0.59
N VAL A 112 -0.67 32.81 0.42
CA VAL A 112 -1.12 31.47 0.80
C VAL A 112 -2.54 31.27 0.29
N SER A 113 -2.77 30.23 -0.51
CA SER A 113 -4.13 29.82 -0.90
C SER A 113 -4.62 28.67 -0.03
N ASP A 114 -5.94 28.45 -0.06
CA ASP A 114 -6.48 27.15 0.38
C ASP A 114 -5.97 26.04 -0.54
N PRO A 115 -5.79 24.81 -0.04
CA PRO A 115 -5.54 23.66 -0.88
C PRO A 115 -6.68 23.49 -1.87
N ALA A 116 -6.34 23.14 -3.11
CA ALA A 116 -7.34 22.76 -4.10
C ALA A 116 -8.18 21.61 -3.51
N PRO A 117 -9.52 21.64 -3.66
CA PRO A 117 -10.35 20.54 -3.21
C PRO A 117 -9.92 19.28 -3.97
N VAL A 118 -9.48 18.28 -3.22
CA VAL A 118 -9.12 16.97 -3.77
C VAL A 118 -10.39 16.29 -4.25
N ALA A 119 -10.43 15.93 -5.52
CA ALA A 119 -11.57 15.27 -6.13
C ALA A 119 -11.38 13.76 -6.21
N VAL A 120 -12.51 13.03 -6.13
CA VAL A 120 -12.58 11.62 -6.52
C VAL A 120 -13.23 11.57 -7.90
N ILE A 121 -12.47 11.09 -8.89
CA ILE A 121 -12.90 10.89 -10.27
C ILE A 121 -13.22 9.40 -10.44
N ASN A 122 -14.50 9.07 -10.65
CA ASN A 122 -14.98 7.70 -10.71
C ASN A 122 -14.97 7.18 -12.15
N ILE A 123 -14.22 6.12 -12.41
CA ILE A 123 -14.21 5.45 -13.72
C ILE A 123 -15.12 4.22 -13.67
N PRO A 124 -16.05 4.03 -14.64
CA PRO A 124 -16.23 4.82 -15.86
C PRO A 124 -17.28 5.95 -15.77
N ASN A 125 -17.83 6.25 -14.58
CA ASN A 125 -18.99 7.14 -14.43
C ASN A 125 -18.72 8.60 -14.84
N ASP A 126 -17.57 9.15 -14.43
CA ASP A 126 -17.17 10.53 -14.72
C ASP A 126 -16.41 10.63 -16.05
N PHE A 127 -15.60 9.62 -16.37
CA PHE A 127 -14.93 9.47 -17.66
C PHE A 127 -14.93 8.00 -18.10
N PRO A 128 -15.08 7.70 -19.41
CA PRO A 128 -15.15 6.32 -19.89
C PRO A 128 -13.83 5.54 -19.81
N THR A 129 -12.68 6.20 -19.62
CA THR A 129 -11.37 5.54 -19.58
C THR A 129 -10.51 6.05 -18.43
N ILE A 130 -9.58 5.23 -17.96
CA ILE A 130 -8.67 5.56 -16.86
C ILE A 130 -7.78 6.73 -17.26
N GLN A 131 -7.22 6.72 -18.48
CA GLN A 131 -6.36 7.82 -18.93
C GLN A 131 -7.09 9.15 -18.99
N GLN A 132 -8.38 9.17 -19.34
CA GLN A 132 -9.16 10.41 -19.30
C GLN A 132 -9.36 10.92 -17.88
N GLY A 133 -9.56 10.04 -16.91
CA GLY A 133 -9.54 10.38 -15.49
C GLY A 133 -8.22 10.98 -15.05
N ILE A 134 -7.10 10.37 -15.43
CA ILE A 134 -5.75 10.90 -15.16
C ILE A 134 -5.55 12.26 -15.84
N ASN A 135 -6.01 12.45 -17.08
CA ASN A 135 -5.85 13.73 -17.77
C ASN A 135 -6.64 14.85 -17.08
N ALA A 136 -7.81 14.55 -16.52
CA ALA A 136 -8.69 15.50 -15.83
C ALA A 136 -8.26 15.80 -14.37
N SER A 137 -7.45 14.94 -13.77
CA SER A 137 -7.03 15.07 -12.36
C SER A 137 -6.02 16.19 -12.13
N ASN A 138 -6.08 16.79 -10.94
CA ASN A 138 -5.06 17.68 -10.40
C ASN A 138 -4.22 16.92 -9.37
N VAL A 139 -3.06 17.49 -9.01
CA VAL A 139 -2.19 16.91 -7.97
C VAL A 139 -2.99 16.68 -6.68
N GLY A 140 -2.89 15.47 -6.12
CA GLY A 140 -3.62 15.04 -4.94
C GLY A 140 -4.95 14.32 -5.22
N ASP A 141 -5.54 14.47 -6.41
CA ASP A 141 -6.81 13.80 -6.77
C ASP A 141 -6.69 12.27 -6.77
N THR A 142 -7.84 11.61 -6.65
CA THR A 142 -7.97 10.15 -6.76
C THR A 142 -8.79 9.77 -7.98
N VAL A 143 -8.22 9.00 -8.90
CA VAL A 143 -8.93 8.29 -9.96
C VAL A 143 -9.34 6.92 -9.40
N LEU A 144 -10.62 6.78 -9.01
CA LEU A 144 -11.18 5.58 -8.41
C LEU A 144 -11.88 4.74 -9.48
N VAL A 145 -11.39 3.51 -9.70
CA VAL A 145 -11.78 2.67 -10.83
C VAL A 145 -12.70 1.54 -10.36
N SER A 146 -13.88 1.45 -10.97
CA SER A 146 -14.83 0.36 -10.71
C SER A 146 -14.41 -0.94 -11.43
N PRO A 147 -14.86 -2.11 -10.94
CA PRO A 147 -14.68 -3.39 -11.63
C PRO A 147 -14.93 -3.34 -13.14
N GLY A 148 -14.05 -3.96 -13.91
CA GLY A 148 -14.10 -3.98 -15.36
C GLY A 148 -12.76 -4.33 -15.99
N THR A 149 -12.78 -4.55 -17.30
CA THR A 149 -11.56 -4.69 -18.11
C THR A 149 -11.37 -3.43 -18.94
N TYR A 150 -10.31 -2.69 -18.62
CA TYR A 150 -9.89 -1.46 -19.27
C TYR A 150 -8.74 -1.78 -20.20
N PHE A 151 -8.96 -1.62 -21.50
CA PHE A 151 -7.96 -1.88 -22.51
C PHE A 151 -7.21 -0.59 -22.84
N GLU A 152 -6.17 -0.31 -22.05
CA GLU A 152 -5.44 0.95 -22.06
C GLU A 152 -3.96 0.71 -21.73
N ASN A 153 -3.11 1.62 -22.22
CA ASN A 153 -1.76 1.83 -21.73
C ASN A 153 -1.74 3.22 -21.09
N ILE A 154 -1.70 3.27 -19.77
CA ILE A 154 -1.87 4.51 -19.01
C ILE A 154 -0.52 5.16 -18.68
N ASN A 155 -0.51 6.49 -18.63
CA ASN A 155 0.62 7.32 -18.27
C ASN A 155 0.16 8.35 -17.23
N PHE A 156 0.90 8.44 -16.12
CA PHE A 156 0.61 9.40 -15.05
C PHE A 156 0.95 10.85 -15.44
N THR A 157 1.72 11.07 -16.51
CA THR A 157 2.03 12.38 -17.11
C THR A 157 2.65 13.39 -16.14
N GLY A 158 3.43 12.91 -15.17
CA GLY A 158 4.09 13.73 -14.16
C GLY A 158 3.18 14.09 -12.97
N LYS A 159 2.00 13.48 -12.87
CA LYS A 159 1.03 13.77 -11.82
C LYS A 159 1.22 12.86 -10.61
N ASN A 160 1.36 13.50 -9.44
CA ASN A 160 1.34 12.84 -8.15
C ASN A 160 -0.12 12.70 -7.67
N ILE A 161 -0.79 11.65 -8.15
CA ILE A 161 -2.20 11.34 -7.91
C ILE A 161 -2.34 9.88 -7.49
N VAL A 162 -3.49 9.54 -6.90
CA VAL A 162 -3.86 8.15 -6.64
C VAL A 162 -4.67 7.62 -7.82
N VAL A 163 -4.24 6.53 -8.43
CA VAL A 163 -5.07 5.73 -9.33
C VAL A 163 -5.28 4.39 -8.65
N ALA A 164 -6.50 4.08 -8.27
CA ALA A 164 -6.78 2.87 -7.50
C ALA A 164 -8.12 2.23 -7.84
N SER A 165 -8.25 0.93 -7.63
CA SER A 165 -9.55 0.27 -7.67
C SER A 165 -10.35 0.48 -6.38
N LEU A 166 -11.55 -0.10 -6.31
CA LEU A 166 -12.36 -0.12 -5.09
C LEU A 166 -11.70 -0.89 -3.92
N TYR A 167 -10.60 -1.62 -4.15
CA TYR A 167 -9.77 -2.17 -3.06
C TYR A 167 -9.38 -1.07 -2.06
N LEU A 168 -9.01 0.12 -2.55
CA LEU A 168 -8.55 1.23 -1.71
C LEU A 168 -9.56 1.64 -0.62
N THR A 169 -10.86 1.56 -0.91
CA THR A 169 -11.92 2.02 0.03
C THR A 169 -12.58 0.89 0.80
N THR A 170 -12.40 -0.35 0.37
CA THR A 170 -13.10 -1.53 0.92
C THR A 170 -12.18 -2.50 1.65
N GLY A 171 -10.90 -2.55 1.28
CA GLY A 171 -9.96 -3.60 1.69
C GLY A 171 -10.26 -4.97 1.11
N ASP A 172 -11.30 -5.12 0.26
CA ASP A 172 -11.69 -6.39 -0.33
C ASP A 172 -10.78 -6.70 -1.53
N LYS A 173 -9.93 -7.72 -1.37
CA LYS A 173 -8.95 -8.16 -2.38
C LYS A 173 -9.61 -8.62 -3.68
N SER A 174 -10.88 -9.02 -3.68
CA SER A 174 -11.58 -9.43 -4.91
C SER A 174 -11.67 -8.31 -5.95
N TYR A 175 -11.57 -7.05 -5.53
CA TYR A 175 -11.52 -5.90 -6.45
C TYR A 175 -10.23 -5.84 -7.27
N ILE A 176 -9.14 -6.46 -6.81
CA ILE A 176 -7.88 -6.58 -7.55
C ILE A 176 -8.08 -7.45 -8.79
N ASP A 177 -8.71 -8.60 -8.64
CA ASP A 177 -8.99 -9.54 -9.74
C ASP A 177 -10.05 -9.01 -10.72
N GLN A 178 -11.00 -8.23 -10.21
CA GLN A 178 -12.12 -7.69 -10.98
C GLN A 178 -11.80 -6.40 -11.73
N THR A 179 -10.73 -5.68 -11.37
CA THR A 179 -10.37 -4.39 -11.97
C THR A 179 -9.07 -4.53 -12.76
N ILE A 180 -9.21 -4.71 -14.08
CA ILE A 180 -8.13 -5.17 -14.94
C ILE A 180 -7.71 -4.04 -15.88
N ILE A 181 -6.43 -3.69 -15.88
CA ILE A 181 -5.81 -2.89 -16.94
C ILE A 181 -5.07 -3.85 -17.87
N ASN A 182 -5.47 -3.89 -19.13
CA ASN A 182 -4.96 -4.83 -20.12
C ASN A 182 -4.28 -4.09 -21.27
N GLY A 183 -2.98 -4.30 -21.43
CA GLY A 183 -2.15 -3.63 -22.44
C GLY A 183 -2.28 -4.15 -23.88
N ARG A 184 -3.07 -5.21 -24.12
CA ARG A 184 -3.28 -5.84 -25.45
C ARG A 184 -1.98 -6.18 -26.19
N ASP A 185 -1.00 -6.68 -25.45
CA ASP A 185 0.32 -7.04 -25.95
C ASP A 185 0.99 -5.85 -26.68
N SER A 186 0.80 -4.64 -26.14
CA SER A 186 1.35 -3.40 -26.69
C SER A 186 1.92 -2.52 -25.59
N SER A 187 3.22 -2.19 -25.65
CA SER A 187 3.92 -1.28 -24.72
C SER A 187 3.77 -1.68 -23.23
N SER A 188 4.32 -0.86 -22.34
CA SER A 188 4.07 -1.00 -20.89
C SER A 188 2.60 -0.68 -20.59
N VAL A 189 1.95 -1.46 -19.72
CA VAL A 189 0.56 -1.19 -19.34
C VAL A 189 0.43 0.11 -18.56
N VAL A 190 1.41 0.40 -17.69
CA VAL A 190 1.45 1.60 -16.84
C VAL A 190 2.83 2.25 -16.94
N THR A 191 2.87 3.58 -17.11
CA THR A 191 4.12 4.34 -17.26
C THR A 191 4.20 5.54 -16.31
N PHE A 192 5.38 5.69 -15.71
CA PHE A 192 5.82 6.83 -14.90
C PHE A 192 7.17 7.32 -15.46
N THR A 193 7.14 8.37 -16.27
CA THR A 193 8.32 8.79 -17.07
C THR A 193 8.55 10.30 -17.05
N ASN A 194 7.88 11.03 -16.16
CA ASN A 194 7.86 12.49 -16.14
C ASN A 194 8.14 13.07 -14.73
N GLY A 195 8.90 12.35 -13.90
CA GLY A 195 9.31 12.82 -12.58
C GLY A 195 8.27 12.62 -11.48
N GLU A 196 7.36 11.66 -11.65
CA GLU A 196 6.42 11.25 -10.61
C GLU A 196 7.16 10.81 -9.34
N GLY A 197 6.67 11.22 -8.17
CA GLY A 197 7.22 10.84 -6.86
C GLY A 197 6.33 9.85 -6.12
N ALA A 198 6.64 9.57 -4.85
CA ALA A 198 5.96 8.51 -4.08
C ALA A 198 4.45 8.72 -3.88
N ALA A 199 3.95 9.96 -4.07
CA ALA A 199 2.53 10.27 -4.04
C ALA A 199 1.78 9.87 -5.32
N ALA A 200 2.48 9.54 -6.41
CA ALA A 200 1.90 8.84 -7.56
C ALA A 200 1.71 7.37 -7.18
N LEU A 201 0.48 6.99 -6.84
CA LEU A 201 0.12 5.68 -6.35
C LEU A 201 -0.68 4.92 -7.42
N ILE A 202 -0.27 3.69 -7.72
CA ILE A 202 -1.12 2.72 -8.40
C ILE A 202 -1.45 1.55 -7.47
N SER A 203 -2.75 1.29 -7.26
CA SER A 203 -3.16 0.24 -6.33
C SER A 203 -4.44 -0.51 -6.65
N GLY A 204 -4.44 -1.80 -6.35
CA GLY A 204 -5.63 -2.62 -6.37
C GLY A 204 -6.04 -3.10 -7.76
N PHE A 205 -5.11 -3.23 -8.71
CA PHE A 205 -5.42 -3.66 -10.08
C PHE A 205 -4.83 -5.03 -10.40
N THR A 206 -5.47 -5.73 -11.36
CA THR A 206 -4.71 -6.64 -12.20
C THR A 206 -4.12 -5.87 -13.39
N ILE A 207 -2.81 -5.95 -13.59
CA ILE A 207 -2.06 -5.30 -14.67
C ILE A 207 -1.45 -6.41 -15.53
N ARG A 208 -1.95 -6.56 -16.77
CA ARG A 208 -1.59 -7.72 -17.60
C ARG A 208 -1.49 -7.44 -19.08
N ASN A 209 -0.86 -8.38 -19.79
CA ASN A 209 -0.69 -8.38 -21.24
C ASN A 209 -0.06 -7.09 -21.77
N GLY A 210 0.94 -6.55 -21.06
CA GLY A 210 1.82 -5.55 -21.64
C GLY A 210 2.96 -6.17 -22.44
N TYR A 211 3.50 -5.42 -23.39
CA TYR A 211 4.59 -5.83 -24.28
C TYR A 211 5.64 -4.72 -24.43
N GLY A 212 6.67 -4.74 -23.59
CA GLY A 212 7.82 -3.84 -23.70
C GLY A 212 8.63 -4.14 -24.97
N ALA A 213 8.38 -3.38 -26.04
CA ALA A 213 8.92 -3.65 -27.38
C ALA A 213 10.29 -3.01 -27.64
N SER A 214 10.58 -1.85 -27.03
CA SER A 214 11.83 -1.13 -27.27
C SER A 214 12.12 -0.11 -26.17
N TRP A 215 13.40 0.25 -26.02
CA TRP A 215 13.87 1.36 -25.17
C TRP A 215 13.14 2.69 -25.43
N LEU A 216 12.54 2.88 -26.61
CA LEU A 216 11.84 4.10 -27.01
C LEU A 216 10.33 4.06 -26.72
N ASP A 217 9.74 2.87 -26.64
CA ASP A 217 8.29 2.67 -26.53
C ASP A 217 7.84 2.19 -25.13
N GLY A 218 8.75 2.16 -24.16
CA GLY A 218 8.52 1.74 -22.78
C GLY A 218 9.35 0.51 -22.39
N ASN A 219 10.21 0.66 -21.40
CA ASN A 219 10.90 -0.47 -20.77
C ASN A 219 9.96 -1.18 -19.79
N GLY A 220 9.98 -2.50 -19.78
CA GLY A 220 9.13 -3.32 -18.93
C GLY A 220 7.71 -3.54 -19.47
N GLY A 221 7.20 -4.76 -19.31
CA GLY A 221 5.92 -5.17 -19.87
C GLY A 221 4.75 -4.61 -19.04
N GLY A 222 4.74 -4.83 -17.73
CA GLY A 222 3.65 -4.40 -16.87
C GLY A 222 3.73 -2.91 -16.54
N ILE A 223 4.75 -2.54 -15.77
CA ILE A 223 4.94 -1.19 -15.23
C ILE A 223 6.34 -0.68 -15.57
N CYS A 224 6.42 0.54 -16.08
CA CYS A 224 7.66 1.24 -16.44
C CYS A 224 7.85 2.48 -15.58
N CYS A 225 8.96 2.57 -14.84
CA CYS A 225 9.35 3.75 -14.07
C CYS A 225 10.71 4.25 -14.56
N ILE A 226 10.78 5.45 -15.15
CA ILE A 226 12.04 6.04 -15.64
C ILE A 226 12.17 7.45 -15.09
N ASN A 227 13.24 7.69 -14.32
CA ASN A 227 13.48 8.96 -13.63
C ASN A 227 12.27 9.40 -12.78
N ALA A 228 11.54 8.43 -12.22
CA ALA A 228 10.35 8.59 -11.42
C ALA A 228 10.41 7.59 -10.26
N SER A 229 9.81 7.92 -9.12
CA SER A 229 9.81 7.11 -7.89
C SER A 229 8.38 6.93 -7.33
N PRO A 230 7.44 6.35 -8.09
CA PRO A 230 6.06 6.11 -7.65
C PRO A 230 5.93 5.06 -6.54
N THR A 231 4.72 4.96 -5.99
CA THR A 231 4.30 3.85 -5.13
C THR A 231 3.47 2.86 -5.95
N ILE A 232 3.89 1.60 -5.97
CA ILE A 232 3.23 0.47 -6.64
C ILE A 232 2.80 -0.49 -5.54
N ASP A 233 1.50 -0.55 -5.24
CA ASP A 233 0.99 -1.22 -4.04
C ASP A 233 -0.25 -2.08 -4.27
N HIS A 234 -0.28 -3.31 -3.75
CA HIS A 234 -1.46 -4.21 -3.83
C HIS A 234 -1.97 -4.47 -5.26
N ASN A 235 -1.07 -4.72 -6.20
CA ASN A 235 -1.44 -5.11 -7.57
C ASN A 235 -1.14 -6.58 -7.84
N LEU A 236 -1.92 -7.18 -8.73
CA LEU A 236 -1.58 -8.42 -9.42
C LEU A 236 -0.95 -8.04 -10.77
N ILE A 237 0.36 -8.24 -10.92
CA ILE A 237 1.10 -7.95 -12.16
C ILE A 237 1.38 -9.29 -12.81
N ASP A 238 0.65 -9.59 -13.88
CA ASP A 238 0.57 -10.94 -14.43
C ASP A 238 0.75 -10.97 -15.95
N SER A 239 1.48 -11.97 -16.45
CA SER A 239 1.55 -12.28 -17.88
C SER A 239 1.98 -11.10 -18.76
N ASN A 240 2.86 -10.25 -18.24
CA ASN A 240 3.47 -9.18 -19.00
C ASN A 240 4.80 -9.63 -19.61
N MET A 241 5.12 -9.10 -20.79
CA MET A 241 6.29 -9.53 -21.53
C MET A 241 7.16 -8.39 -22.05
N VAL A 242 8.43 -8.71 -22.31
CA VAL A 242 9.39 -7.85 -22.99
C VAL A 242 10.04 -8.58 -24.17
N SER A 243 10.63 -7.83 -25.11
CA SER A 243 11.42 -8.41 -26.20
C SER A 243 12.82 -7.80 -26.30
N PHE A 244 12.90 -6.47 -26.46
CA PHE A 244 14.15 -5.69 -26.50
C PHE A 244 14.23 -4.66 -25.35
N ALA A 245 13.68 -5.02 -24.19
CA ALA A 245 13.63 -4.20 -22.99
C ALA A 245 13.84 -5.08 -21.75
N ASP A 246 14.11 -4.44 -20.61
CA ASP A 246 14.27 -5.08 -19.30
C ASP A 246 12.94 -5.11 -18.51
N GLY A 247 12.77 -6.11 -17.64
CA GLY A 247 11.74 -6.14 -16.59
C GLY A 247 10.34 -6.52 -17.08
N GLY A 248 10.12 -7.80 -17.37
CA GLY A 248 8.81 -8.33 -17.81
C GLY A 248 7.63 -7.77 -17.00
N GLY A 249 7.74 -7.79 -15.67
CA GLY A 249 6.70 -7.27 -14.77
C GLY A 249 6.85 -5.78 -14.50
N ILE A 250 7.92 -5.41 -13.77
CA ILE A 250 8.22 -4.02 -13.41
C ILE A 250 9.64 -3.69 -13.85
N TYR A 251 9.80 -2.56 -14.54
CA TYR A 251 11.10 -1.96 -14.82
C TYR A 251 11.24 -0.62 -14.11
N CYS A 252 12.39 -0.39 -13.48
CA CYS A 252 12.75 0.85 -12.80
C CYS A 252 14.13 1.34 -13.26
N GLU A 253 14.23 2.60 -13.68
CA GLU A 253 15.49 3.25 -14.05
C GLU A 253 15.67 4.57 -13.31
N ASN A 254 16.80 4.72 -12.63
CA ASN A 254 17.11 5.87 -11.77
C ASN A 254 15.95 6.21 -10.84
N SER A 255 15.41 5.16 -10.21
CA SER A 255 14.14 5.19 -9.51
C SER A 255 14.31 4.71 -8.07
N SER A 256 13.64 5.38 -7.14
CA SER A 256 13.50 4.96 -5.74
C SER A 256 12.05 4.56 -5.46
N SER A 257 11.40 3.89 -6.42
CA SER A 257 10.02 3.41 -6.29
C SER A 257 9.82 2.58 -5.03
N ILE A 258 8.63 2.73 -4.45
CA ILE A 258 8.15 1.88 -3.35
C ILE A 258 7.29 0.79 -3.99
N ILE A 259 7.81 -0.44 -4.03
CA ILE A 259 7.15 -1.60 -4.63
C ILE A 259 6.74 -2.52 -3.49
N THR A 260 5.45 -2.51 -3.13
CA THR A 260 4.96 -3.22 -1.94
C THR A 260 3.69 -4.02 -2.14
N ASN A 261 3.54 -5.14 -1.42
CA ASN A 261 2.30 -5.93 -1.41
C ASN A 261 1.80 -6.39 -2.78
N ASN A 262 2.67 -6.50 -3.79
CA ASN A 262 2.28 -6.92 -5.12
C ASN A 262 2.45 -8.44 -5.28
N ASN A 263 1.58 -9.04 -6.08
CA ASN A 263 1.78 -10.38 -6.60
C ASN A 263 2.29 -10.27 -8.05
N ILE A 264 3.55 -10.63 -8.28
CA ILE A 264 4.26 -10.46 -9.55
C ILE A 264 4.49 -11.85 -10.12
N VAL A 265 3.67 -12.23 -11.09
CA VAL A 265 3.48 -13.63 -11.48
C VAL A 265 3.63 -13.79 -12.99
N PHE A 266 4.39 -14.78 -13.44
CA PHE A 266 4.49 -15.17 -14.86
C PHE A 266 4.87 -14.02 -15.82
N ASN A 267 5.65 -13.07 -15.34
CA ASN A 267 6.16 -11.99 -16.18
C ASN A 267 7.55 -12.35 -16.74
N GLY A 268 7.77 -12.10 -18.02
CA GLY A 268 8.94 -12.65 -18.68
C GLY A 268 9.22 -12.10 -20.06
N GLY A 269 9.86 -12.91 -20.90
CA GLY A 269 10.19 -12.59 -22.28
C GLY A 269 11.68 -12.36 -22.51
N GLY A 270 11.99 -11.70 -23.63
CA GLY A 270 13.35 -11.50 -24.11
C GLY A 270 13.63 -12.26 -25.41
N TYR A 271 14.23 -11.55 -26.37
CA TYR A 271 14.98 -12.16 -27.48
C TYR A 271 16.49 -11.88 -27.33
N VAL A 272 16.86 -10.92 -26.47
CA VAL A 272 18.24 -10.42 -26.22
C VAL A 272 18.43 -9.89 -24.77
N ILE A 273 17.39 -9.66 -23.97
CA ILE A 273 17.41 -8.82 -22.74
C ILE A 273 16.54 -9.43 -21.59
N ILE A 274 16.63 -8.89 -20.37
CA ILE A 274 16.19 -9.39 -19.06
C ILE A 274 14.66 -9.49 -18.90
N GLY A 275 14.12 -10.71 -18.94
CA GLY A 275 12.73 -11.08 -18.63
C GLY A 275 12.45 -11.25 -17.13
N SER A 276 13.07 -10.44 -16.28
CA SER A 276 12.88 -10.56 -14.83
C SER A 276 11.52 -10.04 -14.35
N GLY A 277 11.03 -10.56 -13.22
CA GLY A 277 9.80 -10.08 -12.59
C GLY A 277 9.90 -8.60 -12.23
N ILE A 278 11.01 -8.22 -11.57
CA ILE A 278 11.40 -6.83 -11.32
C ILE A 278 12.82 -6.62 -11.86
N ALA A 279 13.06 -5.56 -12.62
CA ALA A 279 14.38 -5.11 -13.02
C ALA A 279 14.62 -3.66 -12.60
N CYS A 280 15.75 -3.37 -11.96
CA CYS A 280 16.11 -2.04 -11.47
C CYS A 280 17.52 -1.64 -11.93
N ASN A 281 17.59 -0.59 -12.75
CA ASN A 281 18.81 0.06 -13.20
C ASN A 281 19.04 1.36 -12.41
N GLY A 282 20.03 1.41 -11.53
CA GLY A 282 20.24 2.61 -10.71
C GLY A 282 19.24 2.76 -9.57
N GLY A 283 19.27 3.93 -8.93
CA GLY A 283 18.32 4.31 -7.88
C GLY A 283 18.43 3.51 -6.58
N ALA A 284 17.45 3.70 -5.69
CA ALA A 284 17.36 3.04 -4.39
C ALA A 284 15.92 2.53 -4.16
N PRO A 285 15.46 1.54 -4.95
CA PRO A 285 14.11 1.02 -4.84
C PRO A 285 13.90 0.32 -3.49
N TYR A 286 12.71 0.48 -2.93
CA TYR A 286 12.27 -0.23 -1.73
C TYR A 286 11.28 -1.32 -2.15
N ILE A 287 11.72 -2.57 -2.10
CA ILE A 287 10.98 -3.75 -2.56
C ILE A 287 10.59 -4.56 -1.33
N ALA A 288 9.30 -4.54 -0.97
CA ALA A 288 8.85 -5.19 0.25
C ALA A 288 7.50 -5.92 0.15
N TYR A 289 7.27 -6.98 0.91
CA TYR A 289 5.97 -7.67 0.96
C TYR A 289 5.46 -8.15 -0.40
N ASN A 290 6.34 -8.38 -1.38
CA ASN A 290 5.94 -8.87 -2.68
C ASN A 290 6.13 -10.39 -2.76
N THR A 291 5.19 -11.03 -3.45
CA THR A 291 5.34 -12.39 -3.95
C THR A 291 5.80 -12.32 -5.40
N ILE A 292 6.95 -12.93 -5.71
CA ILE A 292 7.56 -12.88 -7.04
C ILE A 292 7.82 -14.31 -7.51
N THR A 293 7.12 -14.74 -8.56
CA THR A 293 7.19 -16.13 -9.03
C THR A 293 7.00 -16.29 -10.54
N GLY A 294 7.59 -17.35 -11.08
CA GLY A 294 7.35 -17.80 -12.45
C GLY A 294 7.91 -16.86 -13.51
N SER A 295 8.91 -16.02 -13.20
CA SER A 295 9.62 -15.28 -14.23
C SER A 295 10.25 -16.23 -15.24
N TRP A 296 10.17 -15.88 -16.53
CA TRP A 296 10.52 -16.76 -17.66
C TRP A 296 11.18 -16.00 -18.82
N GLY A 297 11.92 -16.71 -19.68
CA GLY A 297 12.61 -16.12 -20.83
C GLY A 297 14.12 -15.90 -20.63
N ASP A 298 14.67 -14.80 -21.17
CA ASP A 298 16.12 -14.51 -21.11
C ASP A 298 16.48 -13.79 -19.80
N SER A 299 17.46 -14.28 -19.03
CA SER A 299 17.74 -13.80 -17.66
C SER A 299 16.48 -13.65 -16.77
N PRO A 300 15.72 -14.75 -16.57
CA PRO A 300 14.39 -14.72 -15.96
C PRO A 300 14.47 -14.75 -14.43
N ASN A 301 15.18 -13.78 -13.85
CA ASN A 301 15.34 -13.68 -12.41
C ASN A 301 14.05 -13.15 -11.76
N GLY A 302 13.84 -13.44 -10.47
CA GLY A 302 12.77 -12.80 -9.72
C GLY A 302 13.00 -11.28 -9.64
N ILE A 303 14.19 -10.89 -9.19
CA ILE A 303 14.68 -9.51 -9.13
C ILE A 303 16.04 -9.41 -9.82
N ASP A 304 16.22 -8.47 -10.73
CA ASP A 304 17.50 -8.08 -11.33
C ASP A 304 17.88 -6.66 -10.90
N LEU A 305 19.03 -6.51 -10.26
CA LEU A 305 19.54 -5.25 -9.71
C LEU A 305 20.89 -4.94 -10.36
N PHE A 306 20.97 -3.81 -11.04
CA PHE A 306 22.22 -3.38 -11.66
C PHE A 306 22.45 -1.89 -11.39
N ASN A 307 23.66 -1.58 -10.90
CA ASN A 307 24.02 -0.24 -10.43
C ASN A 307 23.07 0.32 -9.34
N SER A 308 22.45 -0.54 -8.53
CA SER A 308 21.31 -0.16 -7.67
C SER A 308 21.64 -0.25 -6.18
N SER A 309 21.05 0.66 -5.39
CA SER A 309 21.15 0.69 -3.91
C SER A 309 19.86 0.18 -3.25
N ALA A 310 19.42 -1.02 -3.64
CA ALA A 310 18.09 -1.53 -3.31
C ALA A 310 17.96 -2.05 -1.87
N THR A 311 16.79 -1.83 -1.27
CA THR A 311 16.37 -2.50 -0.04
C THR A 311 15.31 -3.55 -0.39
N VAL A 312 15.60 -4.81 -0.08
CA VAL A 312 14.71 -5.97 -0.30
C VAL A 312 14.34 -6.55 1.07
N ILE A 313 13.07 -6.45 1.47
CA ILE A 313 12.64 -6.89 2.81
C ILE A 313 11.28 -7.58 2.79
N ASN A 314 11.09 -8.65 3.56
CA ASN A 314 9.78 -9.33 3.65
C ASN A 314 9.24 -9.74 2.28
N ASN A 315 10.06 -10.27 1.36
CA ASN A 315 9.55 -10.77 0.07
C ASN A 315 9.54 -12.31 0.05
N THR A 316 8.68 -12.88 -0.79
CA THR A 316 8.72 -14.31 -1.13
C THR A 316 9.08 -14.43 -2.62
N ILE A 317 10.32 -14.84 -2.91
CA ILE A 317 10.90 -14.89 -4.26
C ILE A 317 11.17 -16.33 -4.64
N VAL A 318 10.25 -16.93 -5.38
CA VAL A 318 10.19 -18.39 -5.52
C VAL A 318 9.93 -18.83 -6.96
N PHE A 319 10.43 -20.00 -7.33
CA PHE A 319 10.07 -20.68 -8.58
C PHE A 319 10.23 -19.83 -9.86
N ASN A 320 11.25 -18.98 -9.92
CA ASN A 320 11.64 -18.28 -11.15
C ASN A 320 12.56 -19.16 -12.00
N GLU A 321 12.50 -19.04 -13.33
CA GLU A 321 13.34 -19.83 -14.24
C GLU A 321 14.84 -19.47 -14.13
N GLY A 322 15.17 -18.35 -13.50
CA GLY A 322 16.52 -17.84 -13.29
C GLY A 322 16.92 -17.83 -11.80
N SER A 323 17.66 -16.80 -11.41
CA SER A 323 18.03 -16.57 -10.01
C SER A 323 16.85 -16.01 -9.23
N GLY A 324 16.82 -16.17 -7.91
CA GLY A 324 15.88 -15.40 -7.08
C GLY A 324 16.18 -13.90 -7.19
N ILE A 325 17.40 -13.52 -6.83
CA ILE A 325 17.95 -12.17 -6.98
C ILE A 325 19.24 -12.24 -7.78
N PHE A 326 19.36 -11.44 -8.83
CA PHE A 326 20.59 -11.25 -9.58
C PHE A 326 21.13 -9.83 -9.39
N ILE A 327 22.40 -9.71 -9.03
CA ILE A 327 23.06 -8.44 -8.70
C ILE A 327 24.27 -8.26 -9.60
N ARG A 328 24.33 -7.13 -10.30
CA ARG A 328 25.39 -6.80 -11.27
C ARG A 328 25.93 -5.39 -11.10
N ASP A 329 27.08 -5.14 -11.70
CA ASP A 329 27.78 -3.86 -11.65
C ASP A 329 28.06 -3.42 -10.19
N THR A 330 28.10 -2.11 -9.94
CA THR A 330 28.33 -1.55 -8.59
C THR A 330 27.01 -1.34 -7.87
N SER A 331 26.58 -2.34 -7.08
CA SER A 331 25.31 -2.31 -6.35
C SER A 331 25.52 -2.39 -4.83
N ASP A 332 24.64 -1.76 -4.05
CA ASP A 332 24.63 -1.81 -2.58
C ASP A 332 23.27 -2.31 -2.10
N VAL A 333 23.17 -3.60 -1.79
CA VAL A 333 21.89 -4.30 -1.61
C VAL A 333 21.79 -4.86 -0.20
N SER A 334 20.73 -4.50 0.50
CA SER A 334 20.35 -5.14 1.77
C SER A 334 19.14 -6.03 1.55
N VAL A 335 19.27 -7.31 1.90
CA VAL A 335 18.18 -8.30 1.86
C VAL A 335 17.88 -8.75 3.28
N SER A 336 16.63 -8.67 3.72
CA SER A 336 16.25 -9.17 5.05
C SER A 336 14.87 -9.77 5.10
N ASN A 337 14.63 -10.66 6.06
CA ASN A 337 13.32 -11.25 6.33
C ASN A 337 12.65 -11.84 5.08
N THR A 338 13.45 -12.31 4.12
CA THR A 338 12.98 -12.67 2.77
C THR A 338 13.12 -14.17 2.59
N ILE A 339 12.14 -14.81 1.96
CA ILE A 339 12.24 -16.19 1.50
C ILE A 339 12.69 -16.17 0.05
N ILE A 340 13.78 -16.87 -0.26
CA ILE A 340 14.29 -17.08 -1.61
C ILE A 340 14.48 -18.58 -1.83
N TRP A 341 13.55 -19.20 -2.55
CA TRP A 341 13.45 -20.66 -2.57
C TRP A 341 12.93 -21.25 -3.89
N GLY A 342 13.51 -22.36 -4.35
CA GLY A 342 13.02 -23.12 -5.49
C GLY A 342 13.21 -22.44 -6.83
N ASN A 343 14.15 -21.50 -6.94
CA ASN A 343 14.50 -20.86 -8.21
C ASN A 343 15.42 -21.81 -9.02
N ASN A 344 15.36 -21.77 -10.35
CA ASN A 344 16.08 -22.72 -11.20
C ASN A 344 17.60 -22.43 -11.32
N PHE A 345 18.04 -21.27 -10.82
CA PHE A 345 19.45 -20.93 -10.63
C PHE A 345 19.72 -20.56 -9.16
N GLN A 346 20.84 -19.89 -8.88
CA GLN A 346 21.20 -19.47 -7.52
C GLN A 346 20.12 -18.57 -6.90
N SER A 347 19.82 -18.77 -5.61
CA SER A 347 18.91 -17.90 -4.86
C SER A 347 19.37 -16.44 -4.91
N ILE A 348 20.68 -16.21 -4.69
CA ILE A 348 21.31 -14.90 -4.86
C ILE A 348 22.55 -15.08 -5.73
N ASN A 349 22.55 -14.46 -6.91
CA ASN A 349 23.67 -14.45 -7.84
C ASN A 349 24.29 -13.04 -7.86
N ILE A 350 25.62 -12.95 -7.73
CA ILE A 350 26.35 -11.68 -7.77
C ILE A 350 27.41 -11.80 -8.87
N LEU A 351 27.25 -11.03 -9.94
CA LEU A 351 28.18 -11.06 -11.07
C LEU A 351 29.53 -10.44 -10.73
N ASP A 352 29.51 -9.29 -10.04
CA ASP A 352 30.71 -8.49 -9.72
C ASP A 352 30.89 -8.29 -8.21
N PRO A 353 31.25 -9.35 -7.46
CA PRO A 353 31.28 -9.34 -5.98
C PRO A 353 32.37 -8.44 -5.38
N ILE A 354 33.30 -7.93 -6.19
CA ILE A 354 34.37 -7.02 -5.71
C ILE A 354 33.85 -5.59 -5.58
N VAL A 355 32.89 -5.20 -6.42
CA VAL A 355 32.36 -3.82 -6.49
C VAL A 355 30.93 -3.72 -5.98
N SER A 356 30.25 -4.85 -5.77
CA SER A 356 28.95 -4.90 -5.11
C SER A 356 29.09 -5.19 -3.61
N ASN A 357 28.32 -4.47 -2.80
CA ASN A 357 28.13 -4.75 -1.38
C ASN A 357 26.76 -5.40 -1.19
N VAL A 358 26.71 -6.60 -0.63
CA VAL A 358 25.47 -7.34 -0.41
C VAL A 358 25.42 -7.86 1.00
N ILE A 359 24.40 -7.45 1.75
CA ILE A 359 24.17 -7.86 3.14
C ILE A 359 22.85 -8.61 3.18
N VAL A 360 22.88 -9.84 3.66
CA VAL A 360 21.68 -10.69 3.80
C VAL A 360 21.54 -11.11 5.25
N THR A 361 20.41 -10.84 5.88
CA THR A 361 20.16 -11.17 7.29
C THR A 361 18.73 -11.62 7.55
N PHE A 362 18.52 -12.56 8.47
CA PHE A 362 17.20 -13.05 8.84
C PHE A 362 16.36 -13.52 7.65
N SER A 363 17.00 -14.11 6.64
CA SER A 363 16.33 -14.60 5.42
C SER A 363 16.47 -16.12 5.28
N ASP A 364 15.48 -16.75 4.67
CA ASP A 364 15.57 -18.16 4.27
C ASP A 364 16.03 -18.22 2.82
N VAL A 365 17.23 -18.75 2.59
CA VAL A 365 17.89 -18.73 1.29
C VAL A 365 18.31 -20.14 0.91
N GLU A 366 17.69 -20.71 -0.12
CA GLU A 366 18.00 -22.06 -0.59
C GLU A 366 19.48 -22.16 -1.01
N GLY A 367 20.18 -23.16 -0.46
CA GLY A 367 21.62 -23.35 -0.63
C GLY A 367 22.49 -22.57 0.36
N GLY A 368 21.86 -21.80 1.25
CA GLY A 368 22.48 -21.06 2.34
C GLY A 368 23.11 -19.74 1.92
N TYR A 369 23.11 -18.77 2.84
CA TYR A 369 23.80 -17.49 2.65
C TYR A 369 24.39 -16.98 3.96
N ILE A 370 25.61 -16.46 3.91
CA ILE A 370 26.30 -15.94 5.09
C ILE A 370 25.61 -14.69 5.63
N GLY A 371 25.34 -14.67 6.93
CA GLY A 371 24.72 -13.52 7.58
C GLY A 371 23.99 -13.88 8.86
N THR A 372 23.71 -12.88 9.68
CA THR A 372 23.00 -13.06 10.95
C THR A 372 21.59 -13.55 10.69
N GLY A 373 21.17 -14.62 11.37
CA GLY A 373 19.78 -15.08 11.36
C GLY A 373 19.31 -15.75 10.07
N ASN A 374 20.17 -15.91 9.06
CA ASN A 374 19.78 -16.63 7.84
C ASN A 374 19.61 -18.12 8.11
N ILE A 375 18.66 -18.73 7.42
CA ILE A 375 18.38 -20.17 7.43
C ILE A 375 18.39 -20.72 5.99
N ASP A 376 18.47 -22.05 5.88
CA ASP A 376 18.41 -22.80 4.62
C ASP A 376 17.56 -24.05 4.89
N LEU A 377 16.25 -23.84 5.01
CA LEU A 377 15.28 -24.88 5.38
C LEU A 377 14.01 -24.68 4.56
N SER A 378 13.45 -25.76 4.01
CA SER A 378 12.25 -25.67 3.18
C SER A 378 11.14 -24.83 3.85
N PRO A 379 10.61 -23.79 3.18
CA PRO A 379 9.58 -22.91 3.74
C PRO A 379 8.26 -23.59 4.09
N VAL A 380 7.99 -24.78 3.52
CA VAL A 380 6.72 -25.50 3.68
C VAL A 380 5.48 -24.64 3.36
N PHE A 381 5.33 -24.26 2.10
CA PHE A 381 4.16 -23.52 1.61
C PHE A 381 2.88 -24.37 1.61
N THR A 382 1.72 -23.73 1.78
CA THR A 382 0.39 -24.37 1.77
C THR A 382 0.07 -25.03 0.44
N ASP A 383 0.17 -24.30 -0.68
CA ASP A 383 -0.09 -24.84 -2.02
C ASP A 383 0.67 -24.07 -3.10
N SER A 384 1.97 -24.35 -3.21
CA SER A 384 2.85 -23.72 -4.19
C SER A 384 2.48 -24.01 -5.65
N LEU A 385 1.70 -25.07 -5.94
CA LEU A 385 1.27 -25.39 -7.30
C LEU A 385 0.19 -24.44 -7.81
N ASN A 386 -0.57 -23.83 -6.90
CA ASN A 386 -1.62 -22.86 -7.20
C ASN A 386 -1.22 -21.42 -6.81
N ASN A 387 0.08 -21.16 -6.66
CA ASN A 387 0.64 -19.86 -6.24
C ASN A 387 0.16 -19.37 -4.86
N ASP A 388 -0.22 -20.30 -3.98
CA ASP A 388 -0.45 -20.01 -2.56
C ASP A 388 0.82 -20.29 -1.76
N PHE A 389 1.55 -19.22 -1.48
CA PHE A 389 2.79 -19.24 -0.72
C PHE A 389 2.59 -18.83 0.76
N SER A 390 1.37 -18.93 1.27
CA SER A 390 1.17 -18.92 2.72
C SER A 390 1.94 -20.06 3.37
N LEU A 391 2.42 -19.86 4.60
CA LEU A 391 3.21 -20.86 5.32
C LEU A 391 2.29 -21.87 5.99
N GLN A 392 2.69 -23.14 6.03
CA GLN A 392 2.06 -24.13 6.90
C GLN A 392 2.58 -23.98 8.34
N SER A 393 1.80 -24.44 9.31
CA SER A 393 2.12 -24.34 10.75
C SER A 393 3.43 -25.00 11.19
N ILE A 394 4.05 -25.83 10.35
CA ILE A 394 5.34 -26.48 10.59
C ILE A 394 6.51 -25.76 9.91
N SER A 395 6.25 -24.63 9.27
CA SER A 395 7.27 -23.88 8.53
C SER A 395 8.39 -23.41 9.46
N PRO A 396 9.66 -23.54 9.05
CA PRO A 396 10.79 -23.00 9.78
C PRO A 396 10.87 -21.47 9.68
N CYS A 397 10.06 -20.85 8.81
CA CYS A 397 10.07 -19.40 8.54
C CYS A 397 9.16 -18.60 9.49
N ILE A 398 8.41 -19.28 10.37
CA ILE A 398 7.50 -18.65 11.33
C ILE A 398 8.27 -18.12 12.56
N ASP A 399 7.99 -16.89 13.00
CA ASP A 399 8.55 -16.19 14.17
C ASP A 399 10.08 -16.09 14.19
N VAL A 400 10.74 -16.13 13.04
CA VAL A 400 12.21 -16.19 12.94
C VAL A 400 12.86 -15.00 12.23
N ALA A 401 12.08 -14.06 11.70
CA ALA A 401 12.60 -12.83 11.07
C ALA A 401 13.29 -11.90 12.10
N ASP A 402 13.89 -10.79 11.68
CA ASP A 402 14.64 -9.88 12.57
C ASP A 402 13.88 -9.56 13.87
N PRO A 403 14.41 -9.87 15.08
CA PRO A 403 13.78 -9.50 16.36
C PRO A 403 13.53 -8.00 16.53
N GLY A 404 14.19 -7.15 15.75
CA GLY A 404 13.99 -5.70 15.73
C GLY A 404 12.91 -5.21 14.75
N SER A 405 12.33 -6.09 13.92
CA SER A 405 11.24 -5.71 13.01
C SER A 405 9.94 -5.43 13.78
N PRO A 406 8.98 -4.70 13.19
CA PRO A 406 7.62 -4.68 13.69
C PRO A 406 7.06 -6.11 13.85
N PHE A 407 6.06 -6.27 14.72
CA PHE A 407 5.33 -7.54 14.84
C PHE A 407 4.40 -7.76 13.66
N ASP A 408 4.08 -9.03 13.40
CA ASP A 408 3.05 -9.39 12.44
C ASP A 408 1.67 -8.95 12.93
N PRO A 409 0.65 -8.85 12.05
CA PRO A 409 -0.68 -8.37 12.42
C PRO A 409 -1.37 -9.17 13.53
N ASP A 410 -0.96 -10.43 13.71
CA ASP A 410 -1.44 -11.31 14.78
C ASP A 410 -0.78 -11.02 16.14
N GLY A 411 0.26 -10.17 16.15
CA GLY A 411 1.01 -9.74 17.33
C GLY A 411 2.22 -10.60 17.67
N THR A 412 2.58 -11.59 16.83
CA THR A 412 3.77 -12.42 17.04
C THR A 412 5.01 -11.79 16.40
N ARG A 413 6.17 -12.43 16.59
CA ARG A 413 7.41 -11.97 15.97
C ARG A 413 7.26 -12.16 14.46
N SER A 414 7.81 -11.26 13.65
CA SER A 414 7.63 -11.42 12.21
C SER A 414 8.15 -12.74 11.67
N ASP A 415 7.38 -13.25 10.73
CA ASP A 415 7.75 -14.34 9.84
C ASP A 415 8.69 -13.85 8.74
N MET A 416 9.49 -14.76 8.20
CA MET A 416 10.21 -14.49 6.96
C MET A 416 9.23 -14.62 5.78
N GLY A 417 9.38 -13.75 4.79
CA GLY A 417 8.57 -13.78 3.57
C GLY A 417 7.58 -12.63 3.48
N ALA A 418 6.78 -12.65 2.41
CA ALA A 418 5.76 -11.63 2.14
C ALA A 418 4.46 -11.83 2.92
N LEU A 419 4.19 -13.06 3.39
CA LEU A 419 2.96 -13.44 4.06
C LEU A 419 3.29 -13.95 5.45
N PHE A 420 2.62 -13.40 6.46
CA PHE A 420 2.67 -13.93 7.81
C PHE A 420 1.70 -15.11 7.96
N PHE A 421 2.02 -15.99 8.90
CA PHE A 421 1.21 -17.10 9.35
C PHE A 421 0.37 -16.64 10.55
N GLU A 422 -0.95 -16.62 10.39
CA GLU A 422 -1.85 -16.24 11.49
C GLU A 422 -1.82 -17.31 12.60
N GLN A 423 -1.18 -16.98 13.71
CA GLN A 423 -1.06 -17.87 14.87
C GLN A 423 -2.18 -17.70 15.88
N ASN A 424 -3.02 -16.67 15.76
CA ASN A 424 -4.17 -16.57 16.63
C ASN A 424 -5.15 -17.69 16.28
N VAL A 425 -5.06 -18.79 17.02
CA VAL A 425 -6.11 -19.80 17.19
C VAL A 425 -7.31 -19.26 17.99
N GLY A 426 -7.63 -17.97 17.83
CA GLY A 426 -8.95 -17.46 18.13
C GLY A 426 -9.95 -18.12 17.18
N ILE A 427 -11.25 -18.07 17.51
CA ILE A 427 -12.28 -18.46 16.55
C ILE A 427 -12.15 -17.50 15.37
N ASN A 428 -11.41 -17.90 14.33
CA ASN A 428 -11.46 -17.28 13.02
C ASN A 428 -12.92 -17.41 12.60
N ASN A 429 -13.62 -16.27 12.53
CA ASN A 429 -14.95 -16.22 11.95
C ASN A 429 -14.95 -16.62 10.46
N ASP A 430 -13.77 -16.81 9.87
CA ASP A 430 -13.60 -17.18 8.48
C ASP A 430 -13.85 -18.68 8.24
N ASP A 431 -13.60 -19.56 9.22
CA ASP A 431 -13.90 -21.01 9.09
C ASP A 431 -15.35 -21.39 9.45
N VAL A 432 -16.19 -20.41 9.84
CA VAL A 432 -17.66 -20.61 9.94
C VAL A 432 -18.39 -20.18 8.65
N THR A 433 -17.66 -19.68 7.64
CA THR A 433 -18.27 -19.30 6.35
C THR A 433 -18.45 -20.46 5.38
N ASN A 434 -17.82 -21.61 5.62
CA ASN A 434 -18.16 -22.86 4.93
C ASN A 434 -19.29 -23.61 5.66
N GLY A 435 -20.50 -23.03 5.56
CA GLY A 435 -21.75 -23.80 5.55
C GLY A 435 -22.67 -23.79 6.77
N LYS A 436 -22.42 -22.99 7.83
CA LYS A 436 -23.29 -22.99 9.04
C LYS A 436 -23.67 -21.62 9.64
N ASN A 437 -23.53 -20.51 8.92
CA ASN A 437 -23.95 -19.16 9.38
C ASN A 437 -25.09 -18.55 8.54
N ASN A 438 -26.16 -19.31 8.27
CA ASN A 438 -27.35 -18.79 7.57
C ASN A 438 -28.33 -18.04 8.48
N ILE A 439 -27.90 -17.49 9.62
CA ILE A 439 -28.81 -16.76 10.54
C ILE A 439 -28.67 -15.23 10.41
N LYS A 440 -29.79 -14.53 10.24
CA LYS A 440 -29.88 -13.05 10.20
C LYS A 440 -30.57 -12.56 11.46
N ILE A 441 -29.99 -11.58 12.16
CA ILE A 441 -30.57 -11.05 13.39
C ILE A 441 -30.77 -9.54 13.28
N PHE A 442 -32.01 -9.07 13.39
CA PHE A 442 -32.33 -7.65 13.32
C PHE A 442 -33.66 -7.29 14.02
N PRO A 443 -33.77 -6.09 14.64
CA PRO A 443 -32.69 -5.11 14.86
C PRO A 443 -31.65 -5.62 15.87
N ASN A 444 -30.39 -5.23 15.71
CA ASN A 444 -29.31 -5.52 16.65
C ASN A 444 -28.31 -4.35 16.59
N PRO A 445 -28.11 -3.57 17.67
CA PRO A 445 -28.68 -3.71 19.01
C PRO A 445 -30.21 -3.59 19.07
N PHE A 446 -30.84 -4.09 20.13
CA PHE A 446 -32.28 -3.97 20.35
C PHE A 446 -32.66 -3.53 21.77
N SER A 447 -33.73 -2.74 21.87
CA SER A 447 -34.24 -2.22 23.14
C SER A 447 -35.51 -2.94 23.63
N ALA A 448 -36.32 -3.50 22.72
CA ALA A 448 -37.59 -4.18 23.04
C ALA A 448 -37.65 -5.62 22.51
N TYR A 449 -37.32 -5.84 21.23
CA TYR A 449 -37.23 -7.17 20.62
C TYR A 449 -36.24 -7.20 19.46
N THR A 450 -35.75 -8.39 19.10
CA THR A 450 -35.01 -8.66 17.87
C THR A 450 -35.58 -9.91 17.18
N SER A 451 -35.42 -10.04 15.87
CA SER A 451 -35.83 -11.23 15.12
C SER A 451 -34.60 -11.98 14.62
N LEU A 452 -34.57 -13.30 14.80
CA LEU A 452 -33.60 -14.21 14.23
C LEU A 452 -34.28 -14.98 13.09
N GLU A 453 -33.76 -14.86 11.88
CA GLU A 453 -34.19 -15.58 10.68
C GLU A 453 -33.12 -16.57 10.25
N PHE A 454 -33.52 -17.75 9.75
CA PHE A 454 -32.63 -18.81 9.27
C PHE A 454 -33.35 -19.68 8.23
N GLU A 455 -32.59 -20.32 7.34
CA GLU A 455 -33.19 -21.23 6.37
C GLU A 455 -33.67 -22.53 7.04
N ASN A 456 -34.97 -22.83 6.92
CA ASN A 456 -35.57 -24.07 7.43
C ASN A 456 -36.56 -24.70 6.44
N ASN A 457 -36.11 -24.89 5.20
CA ASN A 457 -36.97 -25.37 4.11
C ASN A 457 -37.52 -26.79 4.32
N ASN A 458 -36.95 -27.56 5.26
CA ASN A 458 -37.37 -28.93 5.58
C ASN A 458 -38.37 -29.00 6.77
N GLY A 459 -38.66 -27.89 7.44
CA GLY A 459 -39.59 -27.83 8.58
C GLY A 459 -39.13 -28.56 9.84
N GLU A 460 -37.82 -28.82 9.99
CA GLU A 460 -37.27 -29.48 11.17
C GLU A 460 -37.35 -28.57 12.41
N LYS A 461 -37.42 -29.21 13.59
CA LYS A 461 -37.50 -28.50 14.87
C LYS A 461 -36.12 -28.03 15.30
N HIS A 462 -36.03 -26.73 15.60
CA HIS A 462 -34.84 -26.11 16.14
C HIS A 462 -35.07 -25.63 17.58
N THR A 463 -33.97 -25.48 18.32
CA THR A 463 -33.93 -24.94 19.68
C THR A 463 -32.96 -23.78 19.73
N LEU A 464 -33.39 -22.61 20.17
CA LEU A 464 -32.53 -21.45 20.38
C LEU A 464 -32.07 -21.40 21.83
N LEU A 465 -30.76 -21.40 22.07
CA LEU A 465 -30.15 -21.22 23.38
C LEU A 465 -29.49 -19.84 23.44
N ILE A 466 -29.71 -19.11 24.53
CA ILE A 466 -29.20 -17.75 24.76
C ILE A 466 -28.29 -17.76 25.98
N TYR A 467 -27.07 -17.26 25.85
CA TYR A 467 -26.05 -17.21 26.88
C TYR A 467 -25.64 -15.76 27.17
N ASN A 468 -25.34 -15.45 28.44
CA ASN A 468 -24.72 -14.18 28.81
C ASN A 468 -23.20 -14.19 28.57
N SER A 469 -22.53 -13.04 28.76
CA SER A 469 -21.08 -12.90 28.60
C SER A 469 -20.21 -13.72 29.56
N MET A 470 -20.80 -14.30 30.61
CA MET A 470 -20.13 -15.23 31.53
C MET A 470 -20.31 -16.69 31.11
N GLY A 471 -20.91 -16.97 29.95
CA GLY A 471 -21.18 -18.32 29.45
C GLY A 471 -22.37 -19.03 30.11
N GLN A 472 -23.17 -18.32 30.91
CA GLN A 472 -24.35 -18.90 31.57
C GLN A 472 -25.56 -18.84 30.62
N MET A 473 -26.27 -19.96 30.47
CA MET A 473 -27.51 -19.99 29.69
C MET A 473 -28.61 -19.22 30.43
N VAL A 474 -29.12 -18.16 29.81
CA VAL A 474 -30.15 -17.27 30.36
C VAL A 474 -31.54 -17.54 29.78
N ARG A 475 -31.64 -18.17 28.61
CA ARG A 475 -32.93 -18.54 27.99
C ARG A 475 -32.75 -19.70 27.00
N ALA A 476 -33.78 -20.52 26.87
CA ALA A 476 -33.94 -21.50 25.80
C ALA A 476 -35.33 -21.39 25.19
N VAL A 477 -35.45 -21.52 23.87
CA VAL A 477 -36.73 -21.55 23.15
C VAL A 477 -36.75 -22.75 22.21
N ASP A 478 -37.64 -23.70 22.50
CA ASP A 478 -37.77 -24.95 21.75
C ASP A 478 -38.82 -24.88 20.63
N ASN A 479 -38.81 -25.89 19.76
CA ASN A 479 -39.83 -26.15 18.72
C ASN A 479 -39.96 -25.04 17.65
N ILE A 480 -38.86 -24.38 17.29
CA ILE A 480 -38.84 -23.37 16.21
C ILE A 480 -38.87 -24.10 14.86
N LYS A 481 -39.84 -23.77 14.00
CA LYS A 481 -40.03 -24.39 12.68
C LYS A 481 -40.10 -23.42 11.51
N ASP A 482 -40.52 -22.19 11.75
CA ASP A 482 -40.92 -21.29 10.67
C ASP A 482 -39.74 -20.55 10.00
N GLY A 483 -38.49 -20.96 10.30
CA GLY A 483 -37.28 -20.27 9.82
C GLY A 483 -37.12 -18.86 10.40
N GLN A 484 -37.93 -18.49 11.37
CA GLN A 484 -37.86 -17.20 12.06
C GLN A 484 -38.32 -17.35 13.51
N ILE A 485 -37.72 -16.56 14.40
CA ILE A 485 -38.15 -16.40 15.80
C ILE A 485 -37.94 -14.96 16.25
N THR A 486 -38.93 -14.42 16.96
CA THR A 486 -38.79 -13.13 17.66
C THR A 486 -38.34 -13.35 19.10
N ILE A 487 -37.27 -12.66 19.48
CA ILE A 487 -36.70 -12.64 20.83
C ILE A 487 -37.11 -11.33 21.49
N ASN A 488 -38.08 -11.40 22.41
CA ASN A 488 -38.44 -10.25 23.24
C ASN A 488 -37.40 -10.03 24.35
N ARG A 489 -37.08 -8.79 24.67
CA ARG A 489 -36.10 -8.46 25.73
C ARG A 489 -36.47 -9.09 27.06
N GLU A 490 -37.70 -8.85 27.51
CA GLU A 490 -38.20 -9.29 28.82
C GLU A 490 -37.18 -8.97 29.94
N SER A 491 -36.68 -9.99 30.65
CA SER A 491 -35.75 -9.88 31.78
C SER A 491 -34.27 -9.77 31.38
N LEU A 492 -33.93 -9.73 30.09
CA LEU A 492 -32.53 -9.55 29.66
C LEU A 492 -32.05 -8.14 30.04
N THR A 493 -31.03 -8.09 30.90
CA THR A 493 -30.35 -6.86 31.28
C THR A 493 -29.50 -6.32 30.12
N LYS A 494 -29.13 -5.04 30.18
CA LYS A 494 -28.24 -4.43 29.19
C LYS A 494 -26.93 -5.21 29.09
N GLY A 495 -26.49 -5.53 27.88
CA GLY A 495 -25.28 -6.32 27.67
C GLY A 495 -25.27 -7.14 26.39
N ILE A 496 -24.21 -7.94 26.22
CA ILE A 496 -23.99 -8.81 25.07
C ILE A 496 -24.44 -10.23 25.41
N TYR A 497 -25.16 -10.87 24.49
CA TYR A 497 -25.61 -12.25 24.59
C TYR A 497 -25.25 -13.04 23.34
N PHE A 498 -24.94 -14.32 23.54
CA PHE A 498 -24.59 -15.27 22.48
C PHE A 498 -25.74 -16.24 22.25
N LEU A 499 -26.03 -16.52 20.98
CA LEU A 499 -27.15 -17.33 20.52
C LEU A 499 -26.61 -18.59 19.84
N HIS A 500 -27.07 -19.77 20.27
CA HIS A 500 -26.86 -21.03 19.57
C HIS A 500 -28.21 -21.57 19.09
N LEU A 501 -28.39 -21.68 17.78
CA LEU A 501 -29.51 -22.38 17.18
C LEU A 501 -29.12 -23.84 16.98
N MET A 502 -29.83 -24.74 17.63
CA MET A 502 -29.56 -26.18 17.65
C MET A 502 -30.59 -26.93 16.79
N ASN A 503 -30.13 -27.88 15.98
CA ASN A 503 -30.95 -28.93 15.39
C ASN A 503 -30.54 -30.26 16.02
N LYS A 504 -31.45 -30.87 16.80
CA LYS A 504 -31.15 -32.03 17.65
C LYS A 504 -29.94 -31.73 18.57
N SER A 505 -28.81 -32.40 18.36
CA SER A 505 -27.58 -32.23 19.15
C SER A 505 -26.49 -31.44 18.42
N GLU A 506 -26.77 -30.91 17.23
CA GLU A 506 -25.81 -30.16 16.42
C GLU A 506 -26.15 -28.67 16.38
N ILE A 507 -25.11 -27.84 16.33
CA ILE A 507 -25.25 -26.39 16.08
C ILE A 507 -25.59 -26.19 14.61
N ALA A 508 -26.75 -25.57 14.37
CA ALA A 508 -27.29 -25.19 13.07
C ALA A 508 -27.05 -23.72 12.73
N GLY A 509 -26.74 -22.88 13.72
CA GLY A 509 -26.33 -21.50 13.53
C GLY A 509 -25.90 -20.83 14.83
N ILE A 510 -25.07 -19.80 14.73
CA ILE A 510 -24.62 -18.99 15.87
C ILE A 510 -24.83 -17.51 15.59
N GLY A 511 -25.08 -16.72 16.64
CA GLY A 511 -25.22 -15.28 16.50
C GLY A 511 -25.02 -14.54 17.81
N THR A 512 -24.91 -13.22 17.71
CA THR A 512 -24.66 -12.35 18.86
C THR A 512 -25.69 -11.23 18.87
N VAL A 513 -26.26 -10.92 20.04
CA VAL A 513 -27.22 -9.82 20.22
C VAL A 513 -26.81 -8.88 21.33
N ILE A 514 -27.01 -7.58 21.10
CA ILE A 514 -26.75 -6.52 22.06
C ILE A 514 -28.10 -5.99 22.55
N VAL A 515 -28.31 -6.03 23.87
CA VAL A 515 -29.49 -5.48 24.54
C VAL A 515 -29.14 -4.10 25.10
N GLU A 516 -29.85 -3.05 24.65
CA GLU A 516 -29.52 -1.64 24.98
C GLU A 516 -30.03 -1.10 26.30
#